data_AF-A0A7W9BCU4-F1
#
_entry.id   AF-A0A7W9BCU4-F1
#
_cell.length_a   1.000
_cell.length_b   1.000
_cell.length_c   1.000
_cell.angle_alpha   90.00
_cell.angle_beta   90.00
_cell.angle_gamma   90.00
#
_symmetry.space_group_name_H-M   'P 1'
#
loop_
_entity.id
_entity.type
_entity.pdbx_description
1 polymer ?
#
loop_
_entity_poly.entity_id
_entity_poly.type
_entity_poly.pdbx_seq_one_letter_code
_entity_poly.pdbx_strand_id
1 'polypeptide(L)'
;MAKQSKDQKQTVERVMHEFKHHELKNAAGDPVTDRQQAIAIGLSEAGESYEKSPAENRHNRARTRRNVVAGQTGKDEAEGNRTKAELYDAAKRQDVPGRSKMSKAELQKAIS
;
A
#
# COMPACT_ATOMS: atom_id res chain seq x y z
N MET A 1 -7.55 25.21 -8.71
CA MET A 1 -7.47 23.73 -8.83
C MET A 1 -8.76 23.14 -8.30
N ALA A 2 -9.37 22.16 -8.99
CA ALA A 2 -10.51 21.45 -8.44
C ALA A 2 -10.06 20.65 -7.20
N LYS A 3 -10.86 20.66 -6.13
CA LYS A 3 -10.56 19.83 -4.95
C LYS A 3 -10.62 18.36 -5.34
N GLN A 4 -9.67 17.56 -4.85
CA GLN A 4 -9.68 16.11 -5.01
C GLN A 4 -11.02 15.54 -4.56
N SER A 5 -11.57 14.60 -5.33
CA SER A 5 -12.76 13.85 -4.93
C SER A 5 -12.46 12.89 -3.77
N LYS A 6 -13.51 12.42 -3.07
CA LYS A 6 -13.36 11.46 -1.97
C LYS A 6 -12.59 10.20 -2.39
N ASP A 7 -12.95 9.63 -3.55
CA ASP A 7 -12.29 8.43 -4.08
C ASP A 7 -10.80 8.66 -4.36
N GLN A 8 -10.41 9.85 -4.82
CA GLN A 8 -9.01 10.17 -5.08
C GLN A 8 -8.21 10.23 -3.78
N LYS A 9 -8.79 10.83 -2.74
CA LYS A 9 -8.20 10.85 -1.40
C LYS A 9 -8.04 9.44 -0.84
N GLN A 10 -9.06 8.59 -0.98
CA GLN A 10 -9.01 7.20 -0.54
C GLN A 10 -7.92 6.40 -1.25
N THR A 11 -7.71 6.62 -2.56
CA THR A 11 -6.59 6.00 -3.29
C THR A 11 -5.24 6.43 -2.72
N VAL A 12 -5.04 7.73 -2.49
CA VAL A 12 -3.79 8.24 -1.91
C VAL A 12 -3.60 7.68 -0.49
N GLU A 13 -4.64 7.68 0.32
CA GLU A 13 -4.63 7.13 1.68
C GLU A 13 -4.24 5.65 1.68
N ARG A 14 -4.84 4.84 0.79
CA ARG A 14 -4.49 3.41 0.63
C ARG A 14 -3.02 3.24 0.28
N VAL A 15 -2.52 3.93 -0.73
CA VAL A 15 -1.10 3.83 -1.15
C VAL A 15 -0.17 4.24 0.00
N MET A 16 -0.51 5.30 0.74
CA MET A 16 0.29 5.74 1.87
C MET A 16 0.19 4.78 3.06
N HIS A 17 -0.93 4.08 3.22
CA HIS A 17 -1.08 3.00 4.20
C HIS A 17 -0.17 1.82 3.86
N GLU A 18 -0.19 1.35 2.61
CA GLU A 18 0.73 0.32 2.10
C GLU A 18 2.19 0.73 2.29
N PHE A 19 2.54 1.98 1.99
CA PHE A 19 3.90 2.50 2.24
C PHE A 19 4.27 2.50 3.72
N LYS A 20 3.37 2.93 4.60
CA LYS A 20 3.58 2.97 6.05
C LYS A 20 3.89 1.57 6.63
N HIS A 21 3.35 0.52 6.00
CA HIS A 21 3.59 -0.88 6.39
C HIS A 21 4.73 -1.56 5.61
N HIS A 22 5.42 -0.82 4.73
CA HIS A 22 6.48 -1.32 3.85
C HIS A 22 6.00 -2.38 2.84
N GLU A 23 4.76 -2.23 2.37
CA GLU A 23 4.09 -3.16 1.45
C GLU A 23 3.90 -2.56 0.05
N LEU A 24 4.03 -1.23 -0.07
CA LEU A 24 4.00 -0.57 -1.37
C LEU A 24 5.18 -1.04 -2.22
N LYS A 25 4.90 -1.53 -3.44
CA LYS A 25 5.90 -1.98 -4.41
C LYS A 25 5.92 -1.07 -5.64
N ASN A 26 7.09 -0.92 -6.25
CA ASN A 26 7.26 -0.23 -7.51
C ASN A 26 6.82 -1.13 -8.69
N ALA A 27 6.90 -0.62 -9.92
CA ALA A 27 6.53 -1.39 -11.12
C ALA A 27 7.44 -2.61 -11.40
N ALA A 28 8.67 -2.61 -10.89
CA ALA A 28 9.60 -3.74 -10.96
C ALA A 28 9.35 -4.79 -9.87
N GLY A 29 8.53 -4.48 -8.87
CA GLY A 29 8.21 -5.35 -7.73
C GLY A 29 9.04 -5.09 -6.48
N ASP A 30 9.99 -4.13 -6.52
CA ASP A 30 10.79 -3.79 -5.34
C ASP A 30 10.00 -2.95 -4.33
N PRO A 31 10.26 -3.09 -3.02
CA PRO A 31 9.63 -2.27 -2.00
C PRO A 31 9.97 -0.79 -2.18
N VAL A 32 8.96 0.07 -2.05
CA VAL A 32 9.12 1.52 -2.06
C VAL A 32 9.54 1.96 -0.66
N THR A 33 10.77 2.48 -0.54
CA THR A 33 11.34 2.96 0.71
C THR A 33 11.31 4.48 0.84
N ASP A 34 11.30 5.19 -0.29
CA ASP A 34 11.25 6.65 -0.31
C ASP A 34 9.80 7.18 -0.25
N ARG A 35 9.58 8.15 0.62
CA ARG A 35 8.25 8.74 0.84
C ARG A 35 7.80 9.60 -0.34
N GLN A 36 8.71 10.27 -1.03
CA GLN A 36 8.35 11.09 -2.20
C GLN A 36 7.88 10.21 -3.34
N GLN A 37 8.55 9.08 -3.56
CA GLN A 37 8.14 8.06 -4.53
C GLN A 37 6.75 7.50 -4.19
N ALA A 38 6.46 7.21 -2.92
CA ALA A 38 5.14 6.76 -2.48
C ALA A 38 4.04 7.80 -2.78
N ILE A 39 4.31 9.08 -2.53
CA ILE A 39 3.40 10.18 -2.87
C ILE A 39 3.18 10.26 -4.38
N ALA A 40 4.24 10.15 -5.18
CA ALA A 40 4.15 10.18 -6.63
C ALA A 40 3.30 9.02 -7.17
N ILE A 41 3.45 7.82 -6.61
CA ILE A 41 2.60 6.65 -6.93
C ILE A 41 1.15 6.95 -6.57
N GLY A 42 0.88 7.43 -5.35
CA GLY A 42 -0.47 7.76 -4.88
C GLY A 42 -1.16 8.78 -5.78
N LEU A 43 -0.47 9.86 -6.15
CA LEU A 43 -1.00 10.89 -7.06
C LEU A 43 -1.22 10.33 -8.47
N SER A 44 -0.31 9.51 -8.99
CA SER A 44 -0.44 8.85 -10.29
C SER A 44 -1.64 7.89 -10.32
N GLU A 45 -1.84 7.08 -9.28
CA GLU A 45 -2.99 6.17 -9.15
C GLU A 45 -4.32 6.91 -8.97
N ALA A 46 -4.32 8.04 -8.28
CA ALA A 46 -5.48 8.92 -8.13
C ALA A 46 -5.82 9.71 -9.41
N GLY A 47 -4.92 9.68 -10.41
CA GLY A 47 -5.05 10.46 -11.65
C GLY A 47 -4.86 11.95 -11.43
N GLU A 48 -3.88 12.32 -10.60
CA GLU A 48 -3.57 13.70 -10.23
C GLU A 48 -2.07 14.03 -10.36
N SER A 49 -1.32 13.20 -11.07
CA SER A 49 0.08 13.51 -11.37
C SER A 49 0.16 14.75 -12.26
N TYR A 50 1.01 15.71 -11.89
CA TYR A 50 1.29 16.90 -12.69
C TYR A 50 2.14 16.58 -13.94
N GLU A 51 2.85 15.45 -13.93
CA GLU A 51 3.74 15.03 -15.03
C GLU A 51 2.98 14.33 -16.16
N LYS A 52 1.74 13.89 -15.90
CA LYS A 52 0.93 13.13 -16.86
C LYS A 52 -0.15 13.99 -17.49
N SER A 53 -0.47 13.66 -18.74
CA SER A 53 -1.57 14.32 -19.44
C SER A 53 -2.93 14.03 -18.75
N PRO A 54 -3.95 14.90 -18.94
CA PRO A 54 -5.29 14.64 -18.42
C PRO A 54 -5.89 13.30 -18.88
N ALA A 55 -5.54 12.84 -20.09
CA ALA A 55 -6.01 11.56 -20.63
C ALA A 55 -5.38 10.38 -19.88
N GLU A 56 -4.06 10.41 -19.66
CA GLU A 56 -3.36 9.38 -18.88
C GLU A 56 -3.81 9.35 -17.42
N ASN A 57 -4.03 10.52 -16.81
CA ASN A 57 -4.56 10.61 -15.46
C ASN A 57 -5.95 9.97 -15.34
N ARG A 58 -6.85 10.23 -16.31
CA ARG A 58 -8.16 9.54 -16.38
C ARG A 58 -8.00 8.03 -16.55
N HIS A 59 -7.11 7.59 -17.43
CA HIS A 59 -6.83 6.18 -17.67
C HIS A 59 -6.31 5.48 -16.42
N ASN A 60 -5.32 6.07 -15.74
CA ASN A 60 -4.74 5.51 -14.52
C ASN A 60 -5.78 5.40 -13.42
N ARG A 61 -6.55 6.46 -13.17
CA ARG A 61 -7.63 6.44 -12.18
C ARG A 61 -8.69 5.36 -12.50
N ALA A 62 -9.07 5.22 -13.76
CA ALA A 62 -10.03 4.20 -14.19
C ALA A 62 -9.46 2.78 -14.03
N ARG A 63 -8.16 2.59 -14.27
CA ARG A 63 -7.47 1.33 -14.02
C ARG A 63 -7.40 1.02 -12.52
N THR A 64 -6.98 1.98 -11.69
CA THR A 64 -6.94 1.83 -10.23
C THR A 64 -8.30 1.45 -9.68
N ARG A 65 -9.37 2.15 -10.07
CA ARG A 65 -10.74 1.81 -9.65
C ARG A 65 -11.15 0.40 -10.03
N ARG A 66 -10.84 -0.04 -11.26
CA ARG A 66 -11.10 -1.43 -11.68
C ARG A 66 -10.37 -2.43 -10.79
N ASN A 67 -9.10 -2.17 -10.47
CA ASN A 67 -8.32 -3.02 -9.59
C ASN A 67 -8.89 -3.05 -8.15
N VAL A 68 -9.35 -1.91 -7.63
CA VAL A 68 -10.00 -1.83 -6.31
C VAL A 68 -11.28 -2.65 -6.30
N VAL A 69 -12.16 -2.47 -7.28
CA VAL A 69 -13.42 -3.23 -7.39
C VAL A 69 -13.16 -4.73 -7.56
N ALA A 70 -12.10 -5.10 -8.28
CA ALA A 70 -11.69 -6.48 -8.45
C ALA A 70 -10.94 -7.07 -7.24
N GLY A 71 -10.73 -6.29 -6.15
CA GLY A 71 -9.96 -6.74 -4.98
C GLY A 71 -8.48 -6.98 -5.26
N GLN A 72 -7.93 -6.39 -6.32
CA GLN A 72 -6.54 -6.57 -6.75
C GLN A 72 -5.59 -5.52 -6.16
N THR A 73 -6.12 -4.50 -5.49
CA THR A 73 -5.33 -3.55 -4.68
C THR A 73 -5.16 -4.13 -3.29
N GLY A 74 -3.93 -4.32 -2.82
CA GLY A 74 -3.66 -5.05 -1.57
C GLY A 74 -3.45 -6.55 -1.75
N LYS A 75 -2.81 -7.00 -2.84
CA LYS A 75 -2.47 -8.43 -3.07
C LYS A 75 -1.74 -9.09 -1.88
N ASP A 76 -1.10 -8.32 -1.00
CA ASP A 76 -0.50 -8.84 0.21
C ASP A 76 -1.53 -9.32 1.28
N GLU A 77 -2.76 -8.77 1.32
CA GLU A 77 -3.87 -9.30 2.15
C GLU A 77 -4.45 -10.61 1.58
N ALA A 78 -4.57 -10.70 0.25
CA ALA A 78 -5.14 -11.86 -0.44
C ALA A 78 -4.18 -13.06 -0.53
N GLU A 79 -2.86 -12.82 -0.48
CA GLU A 79 -1.83 -13.86 -0.50
C GLU A 79 -1.61 -14.53 0.89
N GLY A 80 -2.42 -14.20 1.90
CA GLY A 80 -2.34 -14.80 3.25
C GLY A 80 -1.14 -14.35 4.08
N ASN A 81 -0.36 -13.39 3.57
CA ASN A 81 0.76 -12.78 4.27
C ASN A 81 0.27 -11.62 5.14
N ARG A 82 -0.32 -11.97 6.30
CA ARG A 82 -0.68 -11.05 7.39
C ARG A 82 0.29 -9.88 7.42
N THR A 83 -0.22 -8.66 7.48
CA THR A 83 0.63 -7.45 7.46
C THR A 83 1.63 -7.50 8.61
N LYS A 84 2.77 -6.80 8.50
CA LYS A 84 3.74 -6.76 9.62
C LYS A 84 3.08 -6.28 10.92
N ALA A 85 2.12 -5.37 10.82
CA ALA A 85 1.34 -4.88 11.96
C ALA A 85 0.42 -5.97 12.53
N GLU A 86 -0.31 -6.70 11.71
CA GLU A 86 -1.14 -7.83 12.17
C GLU A 86 -0.31 -8.94 12.79
N LEU A 87 0.87 -9.23 12.20
CA LEU A 87 1.83 -10.19 12.73
C LEU A 87 2.40 -9.70 14.07
N TYR A 88 2.68 -8.41 14.20
CA TYR A 88 3.12 -7.78 15.44
C TYR A 88 2.04 -7.83 16.52
N ASP A 89 0.79 -7.54 16.18
CA ASP A 89 -0.34 -7.60 17.10
C ASP A 89 -0.64 -9.03 17.53
N ALA A 90 -0.55 -10.00 16.62
CA ALA A 90 -0.64 -11.42 16.95
C ALA A 90 0.52 -11.85 17.86
N ALA A 91 1.76 -11.45 17.56
CA ALA A 91 2.92 -11.72 18.39
C ALA A 91 2.83 -11.07 19.78
N LYS A 92 2.20 -9.88 19.87
CA LYS A 92 1.89 -9.20 21.13
C LYS A 92 0.85 -9.96 21.95
N ARG A 93 -0.21 -10.50 21.32
CA ARG A 93 -1.21 -11.34 22.01
C ARG A 93 -0.63 -12.66 22.52
N GLN A 94 0.43 -13.15 21.87
CA GLN A 94 1.14 -14.38 22.26
C GLN A 94 2.39 -14.11 23.13
N ASP A 95 2.62 -12.86 23.55
CA ASP A 95 3.78 -12.44 24.36
C ASP A 95 5.15 -12.86 23.80
N VAL A 96 5.30 -12.85 22.47
CA VAL A 96 6.56 -13.21 21.80
C VAL A 96 7.69 -12.25 22.24
N PRO A 97 8.76 -12.76 22.87
CA PRO A 97 9.89 -11.93 23.29
C PRO A 97 10.66 -11.39 22.08
N GLY A 98 11.13 -10.15 22.16
CA GLY A 98 11.90 -9.55 21.06
C GLY A 98 11.07 -9.16 19.81
N ARG A 99 9.75 -9.35 19.81
CA ARG A 99 8.81 -9.00 18.71
C ARG A 99 9.06 -7.61 18.09
N SER A 100 9.43 -6.62 18.89
CA SER A 100 9.71 -5.24 18.43
C SER A 100 10.92 -5.11 17.53
N LYS A 101 11.84 -6.07 17.57
CA LYS A 101 13.04 -6.13 16.73
C LYS A 101 12.87 -7.07 15.55
N MET A 102 11.78 -7.84 15.49
CA MET A 102 11.52 -8.82 14.44
C MET A 102 11.04 -8.15 13.15
N SER A 103 11.55 -8.65 12.02
CA SER A 103 11.06 -8.39 10.67
C SER A 103 9.69 -9.04 10.43
N LYS A 104 9.01 -8.71 9.32
CA LYS A 104 7.73 -9.33 8.94
C LYS A 104 7.85 -10.86 8.90
N ALA A 105 8.92 -11.36 8.28
CA ALA A 105 9.18 -12.80 8.17
C ALA A 105 9.45 -13.45 9.54
N GLU A 106 10.21 -12.80 10.42
CA GLU A 106 10.46 -13.31 11.77
C GLU A 106 9.20 -13.30 12.63
N LEU A 107 8.38 -12.26 12.53
CA LEU A 107 7.08 -12.22 13.21
C LEU A 107 6.15 -13.32 12.67
N GLN A 108 6.11 -13.53 11.35
CA GLN A 108 5.32 -14.59 10.72
C GLN A 108 5.74 -15.98 11.20
N LYS A 109 7.05 -16.24 11.28
CA LYS A 109 7.61 -17.49 11.80
C LYS A 109 7.38 -17.64 13.31
N ALA A 110 7.38 -16.55 14.07
CA ALA A 110 7.22 -16.59 15.52
C ALA A 110 5.78 -16.86 15.96
N ILE A 111 4.79 -16.60 15.10
CA ILE A 111 3.36 -16.81 15.39
C ILE A 111 2.71 -17.95 14.59
N SER A 112 3.48 -18.58 13.68
CA SER A 112 3.06 -19.78 12.93
C SER A 112 3.17 -21.01 13.81
#